data_AF-A0A7W1AKX4-F1
#
_entry.id   AF-A0A7W1AKX4-F1
#
_cell.length_a   1.000
_cell.length_b   1.000
_cell.length_c   1.000
_cell.angle_alpha   90.00
_cell.angle_beta   90.00
_cell.angle_gamma   90.00
#
_symmetry.space_group_name_H-M   'P 1'
#
loop_
_entity.id
_entity.type
_entity.pdbx_description
1 polymer ?
#
loop_
_entity_poly.entity_id
_entity_poly.type
_entity_poly.pdbx_seq_one_letter_code
_entity_poly.pdbx_strand_id
1 'polypeptide(L)'
;MRGALAILAILIATTHASAEPSDKTLIYTGLALTPPTYFVGVALHEGSHAIAAKLVGAEVLDVHLFPPKRDPKVGKFRFGWTYVRGLKGKNERIFFFLAPKITDAALLGGFAALVLTDAWPSNRYGQLALTVFATGLWVDFAKDALSFSKHNDVVKAFNLWCMTGWKQIAPRLLYAGAAIGLGAIVAHGYRRTFSDDDGTAMRVVPVLTGRF
;
A
#
# COMPACT_ATOMS: atom_id res chain seq x y z
N MET A 1 3.24 23.09 -10.32
CA MET A 1 2.05 22.39 -10.87
C MET A 1 2.26 21.79 -12.26
N ARG A 2 3.16 22.31 -13.10
CA ARG A 2 3.43 21.76 -14.45
C ARG A 2 4.16 20.40 -14.46
N GLY A 3 4.95 20.08 -13.43
CA GLY A 3 5.68 18.81 -13.32
C GLY A 3 4.83 17.60 -12.92
N ALA A 4 3.76 17.80 -12.12
CA ALA A 4 2.87 16.70 -11.71
C ALA A 4 1.97 16.23 -12.87
N LEU A 5 1.57 17.16 -13.73
CA LEU A 5 0.84 16.86 -14.96
C LEU A 5 1.71 16.14 -15.99
N ALA A 6 3.03 16.35 -16.01
CA ALA A 6 3.94 15.64 -16.91
C ALA A 6 4.08 14.15 -16.56
N ILE A 7 4.09 13.81 -15.26
CA ILE A 7 4.13 12.40 -14.81
C ILE A 7 2.79 11.70 -15.10
N LEU A 8 1.67 12.41 -14.91
CA LEU A 8 0.34 11.89 -15.25
C LEU A 8 0.16 11.75 -16.77
N ALA A 9 0.75 12.64 -17.57
CA ALA A 9 0.71 12.58 -19.03
C ALA A 9 1.59 11.46 -19.61
N ILE A 10 2.71 11.09 -18.96
CA ILE A 10 3.51 9.93 -19.35
C ILE A 10 2.74 8.62 -19.13
N LEU A 11 1.82 8.57 -18.17
CA LEU A 11 0.92 7.43 -17.95
C LEU A 11 -0.21 7.33 -19.00
N ILE A 12 -0.44 8.37 -19.82
CA ILE A 12 -1.54 8.46 -20.81
C ILE A 12 -1.00 8.40 -22.25
N ALA A 13 0.29 8.11 -22.45
CA ALA A 13 0.81 7.83 -23.78
C ALA A 13 0.29 6.47 -24.28
N THR A 14 -0.86 6.50 -24.95
CA THR A 14 -1.44 5.41 -25.71
C THR A 14 -0.60 5.14 -26.95
N THR A 15 0.52 4.43 -26.80
CA THR A 15 1.17 3.77 -27.93
C THR A 15 0.48 2.42 -28.16
N HIS A 16 -0.39 2.38 -29.16
CA HIS A 16 -0.83 1.12 -29.73
C HIS A 16 0.37 0.37 -30.33
N ALA A 17 0.45 -0.93 -30.02
CA ALA A 17 1.35 -1.95 -30.56
C ALA A 17 2.84 -1.87 -30.19
N SER A 18 3.15 -1.88 -28.89
CA SER A 18 4.27 -2.72 -28.43
C SER A 18 3.71 -4.13 -28.26
N ALA A 19 4.44 -5.17 -28.70
CA ALA A 19 4.08 -6.54 -28.35
C ALA A 19 3.85 -6.63 -26.83
N GLU A 20 2.81 -7.37 -26.42
CA GLU A 20 2.54 -7.62 -25.00
C GLU A 20 3.83 -8.12 -24.33
N PRO A 21 4.22 -7.54 -23.18
CA PRO A 21 5.48 -7.91 -22.55
C PRO A 21 5.43 -9.36 -22.09
N SER A 22 6.51 -10.10 -22.35
CA SER A 22 6.66 -11.44 -21.78
C SER A 22 6.70 -11.39 -20.26
N ASP A 23 6.31 -12.48 -19.60
CA ASP A 23 6.36 -12.61 -18.14
C ASP A 23 7.76 -12.31 -17.57
N LYS A 24 8.81 -12.74 -18.28
CA LYS A 24 10.19 -12.42 -17.91
C LYS A 24 10.43 -10.91 -17.86
N THR A 25 9.93 -10.18 -18.86
CA THR A 25 10.04 -8.72 -18.92
C THR A 25 9.25 -8.06 -17.79
N LEU A 26 8.05 -8.55 -17.51
CA LEU A 26 7.22 -8.07 -16.39
C LEU A 26 7.90 -8.31 -15.04
N ILE A 27 8.50 -9.48 -14.80
CA ILE A 27 9.23 -9.77 -13.56
C ILE A 27 10.37 -8.78 -13.36
N TYR A 28 11.22 -8.56 -14.37
CA TYR A 28 12.31 -7.58 -14.26
C TYR A 28 11.80 -6.16 -14.07
N THR A 29 10.71 -5.81 -14.74
CA THR A 29 10.06 -4.50 -14.57
C THR A 29 9.56 -4.33 -13.14
N GLY A 30 8.94 -5.36 -12.55
CA GLY A 30 8.46 -5.33 -11.17
C GLY A 30 9.60 -5.17 -10.17
N LEU A 31 10.72 -5.86 -10.39
CA LEU A 31 11.94 -5.68 -9.60
C LEU A 31 12.49 -4.25 -9.73
N ALA A 32 12.54 -3.70 -10.94
CA ALA A 32 12.99 -2.34 -11.20
C ALA A 32 12.06 -1.26 -10.58
N LEU A 33 10.77 -1.57 -10.42
CA LEU A 33 9.79 -0.71 -9.75
C LEU A 33 9.93 -0.75 -8.22
N THR A 34 10.68 -1.69 -7.64
CA THR A 34 10.76 -1.82 -6.17
C THR A 34 11.41 -0.60 -5.49
N PRO A 35 12.59 -0.08 -5.91
CA PRO A 35 13.17 1.11 -5.29
C PRO A 35 12.29 2.38 -5.34
N PRO A 36 11.69 2.77 -6.50
CA PRO A 36 10.84 3.96 -6.54
C PRO A 36 9.54 3.76 -5.76
N THR A 37 8.89 2.59 -5.83
CA THR A 37 7.67 2.34 -5.05
C THR A 37 7.95 2.31 -3.55
N TYR A 38 9.09 1.77 -3.13
CA TYR A 38 9.56 1.86 -1.75
C TYR A 38 9.71 3.32 -1.29
N PHE A 39 10.36 4.19 -2.08
CA PHE A 39 10.50 5.61 -1.74
C PHE A 39 9.13 6.29 -1.61
N VAL A 40 8.22 6.01 -2.55
CA VAL A 40 6.84 6.53 -2.48
C VAL A 40 6.13 6.01 -1.23
N GLY A 41 6.32 4.74 -0.85
CA GLY A 41 5.76 4.16 0.37
C GLY A 41 6.23 4.88 1.63
N VAL A 42 7.54 5.16 1.75
CA VAL A 42 8.07 5.96 2.87
C VAL A 42 7.51 7.38 2.86
N ALA A 43 7.43 8.01 1.68
CA ALA A 43 6.87 9.35 1.53
C ALA A 43 5.39 9.42 1.94
N LEU A 44 4.59 8.42 1.57
CA LEU A 44 3.20 8.31 2.01
C LEU A 44 3.12 8.07 3.51
N HIS A 45 3.90 7.16 4.06
CA HIS A 45 3.87 6.83 5.48
C HIS A 45 4.22 8.04 6.36
N GLU A 46 5.39 8.63 6.14
CA GLU A 46 5.85 9.79 6.92
C GLU A 46 5.06 11.06 6.58
N GLY A 47 4.65 11.21 5.31
CA GLY A 47 3.77 12.29 4.89
C GLY A 47 2.42 12.27 5.59
N SER A 48 1.83 11.09 5.80
CA SER A 48 0.57 10.94 6.55
C SER A 48 0.71 11.33 8.02
N HIS A 49 1.83 11.00 8.66
CA HIS A 49 2.15 11.52 10.01
C HIS A 49 2.18 13.06 10.01
N ALA A 50 2.88 13.67 9.06
CA ALA A 50 3.01 15.11 8.97
C ALA A 50 1.66 15.81 8.72
N ILE A 51 0.85 15.28 7.79
CA ILE A 51 -0.49 15.79 7.50
C ILE A 51 -1.39 15.66 8.73
N ALA A 52 -1.42 14.48 9.38
CA ALA A 52 -2.23 14.25 10.56
C ALA A 52 -1.87 15.21 11.70
N ALA A 53 -0.58 15.46 11.91
CA ALA A 53 -0.12 16.45 12.88
C ALA A 53 -0.64 17.85 12.56
N LYS A 54 -0.56 18.30 11.30
CA LYS A 54 -1.11 19.60 10.88
C LYS A 54 -2.61 19.70 11.08
N LEU A 55 -3.37 18.64 10.79
CA LEU A 55 -4.83 18.61 10.95
C LEU A 55 -5.27 18.75 12.41
N VAL A 56 -4.46 18.32 13.37
CA VAL A 56 -4.74 18.48 14.81
C VAL A 56 -4.07 19.71 15.43
N GLY A 57 -3.56 20.62 14.61
CA GLY A 57 -2.93 21.87 15.07
C GLY A 57 -1.52 21.71 15.64
N ALA A 58 -0.87 20.56 15.43
CA ALA A 58 0.51 20.33 15.82
C ALA A 58 1.50 20.89 14.78
N GLU A 59 2.71 21.18 15.25
CA GLU A 59 3.82 21.66 14.44
C GLU A 59 4.63 20.47 13.91
N VAL A 60 4.90 20.44 12.60
CA VAL A 60 5.83 19.49 11.98
C VAL A 60 7.20 20.14 11.98
N LEU A 61 8.15 19.54 12.69
CA LEU A 61 9.51 20.06 12.86
C LEU A 61 10.46 19.55 11.79
N ASP A 62 10.27 18.31 11.33
CA ASP A 62 11.14 17.66 10.36
C ASP A 62 10.39 16.49 9.71
N VAL A 63 10.65 16.27 8.42
CA VAL A 63 10.19 15.10 7.67
C VAL A 63 11.36 14.63 6.82
N HIS A 64 11.96 13.51 7.20
CA HIS A 64 13.06 12.91 6.46
C HIS A 64 12.56 11.68 5.71
N LEU A 65 12.64 11.71 4.39
CA LEU A 65 12.12 10.66 3.52
C LEU A 65 13.23 9.79 2.91
N PHE A 66 14.40 10.38 2.62
CA PHE A 66 15.50 9.70 1.94
C PHE A 66 16.81 10.50 2.07
N PRO A 67 18.00 9.85 2.01
CA PRO A 67 18.22 8.40 2.07
C PRO A 67 17.96 7.83 3.46
N PRO A 68 17.58 6.54 3.58
CA PRO A 68 17.61 5.83 4.84
C PRO A 68 18.95 6.03 5.55
N LYS A 69 18.89 6.45 6.81
CA LYS A 69 20.10 6.73 7.59
C LYS A 69 19.83 6.57 9.07
N ARG A 70 20.89 6.69 9.87
CA ARG A 70 20.77 6.71 11.32
C ARG A 70 20.06 8.01 11.73
N ASP A 71 18.90 7.86 12.36
CA ASP A 71 18.14 8.95 12.95
C ASP A 71 19.05 9.69 13.95
N PRO A 72 19.24 11.02 13.81
CA PRO A 72 20.18 11.79 14.63
C PRO A 72 19.71 11.98 16.08
N LYS A 73 18.39 11.87 16.36
CA LYS A 73 17.84 12.04 17.72
C LYS A 73 17.78 10.73 18.49
N VAL A 74 17.56 9.61 17.80
CA VAL A 74 17.33 8.30 18.42
C VAL A 74 18.52 7.35 18.23
N GLY A 75 19.43 7.67 17.31
CA GLY A 75 20.62 6.85 17.05
C GLY A 75 20.30 5.46 16.49
N LYS A 76 19.18 5.29 15.78
CA LYS A 76 18.77 4.02 15.16
C LYS A 76 18.64 4.19 13.65
N PHE A 77 18.95 3.14 12.88
CA PHE A 77 18.68 3.15 11.45
C PHE A 77 17.18 3.26 11.21
N ARG A 78 16.79 4.21 10.36
CA ARG A 78 15.41 4.43 9.96
C ARG A 78 15.35 4.70 8.47
N PHE A 79 14.27 4.23 7.88
CA PHE A 79 13.95 4.46 6.48
C PHE A 79 13.45 5.89 6.25
N GLY A 80 12.61 6.39 7.16
CA GLY A 80 12.19 7.78 7.27
C GLY A 80 11.85 8.13 8.71
N TRP A 81 11.57 9.41 8.97
CA TRP A 81 11.00 9.85 10.24
C TRP A 81 10.25 11.17 10.09
N THR A 82 9.27 11.33 10.96
CA THR A 82 8.53 12.57 11.15
C THR A 82 8.67 13.04 12.59
N TYR A 83 9.17 14.26 12.79
CA TYR A 83 9.18 14.90 14.11
C TYR A 83 8.10 15.95 14.20
N VAL A 84 7.34 15.88 15.28
CA VAL A 84 6.24 16.81 15.54
C VAL A 84 6.29 17.31 16.97
N ARG A 85 5.67 18.47 17.20
CA ARG A 85 5.49 19.08 18.51
C ARG A 85 4.04 19.52 18.66
N GLY A 86 3.51 19.41 19.87
CA GLY A 86 2.18 19.94 20.17
C GLY A 86 1.02 18.95 20.03
N LEU A 87 1.29 17.63 19.99
CA LEU A 87 0.25 16.61 20.18
C LEU A 87 -0.15 16.54 21.67
N LYS A 88 -1.16 17.32 22.06
CA LYS A 88 -1.56 17.56 23.46
C LYS A 88 -2.50 16.47 23.98
N GLY A 89 -3.42 16.00 23.14
CA GLY A 89 -4.46 15.04 23.49
C GLY A 89 -4.13 13.58 23.19
N LYS A 90 -4.75 12.66 23.94
CA LYS A 90 -4.69 11.21 23.66
C LYS A 90 -5.21 10.88 22.25
N ASN A 91 -6.34 11.47 21.86
CA ASN A 91 -6.97 11.21 20.57
C ASN A 91 -6.13 11.72 19.40
N GLU A 92 -5.50 12.89 19.55
CA GLU A 92 -4.60 13.47 18.55
C GLU A 92 -3.38 12.56 18.31
N ARG A 93 -2.81 12.00 19.39
CA ARG A 93 -1.70 11.04 19.28
C ARG A 93 -2.12 9.73 18.62
N ILE A 94 -3.29 9.22 18.96
CA ILE A 94 -3.85 8.02 18.31
C ILE A 94 -4.06 8.27 16.82
N PHE A 95 -4.69 9.39 16.47
CA PHE A 95 -4.89 9.76 15.07
C PHE A 95 -3.57 9.90 14.32
N PHE A 96 -2.60 10.60 14.90
CA PHE A 96 -1.25 10.70 14.36
C PHE A 96 -0.64 9.32 14.09
N PHE A 97 -0.60 8.43 15.08
CA PHE A 97 0.00 7.10 14.91
C PHE A 97 -0.76 6.21 13.91
N LEU A 98 -2.09 6.34 13.80
CA LEU A 98 -2.88 5.55 12.86
C LEU A 98 -2.92 6.13 11.45
N ALA A 99 -2.54 7.40 11.25
CA ALA A 99 -2.66 8.08 9.96
C ALA A 99 -2.02 7.32 8.79
N PRO A 100 -0.78 6.78 8.90
CA PRO A 100 -0.21 5.99 7.81
C PRO A 100 -1.05 4.75 7.47
N LYS A 101 -1.59 4.07 8.49
CA LYS A 101 -2.42 2.86 8.28
C LYS A 101 -3.77 3.19 7.65
N ILE A 102 -4.35 4.34 7.98
CA ILE A 102 -5.56 4.84 7.33
C ILE A 102 -5.27 5.12 5.86
N THR A 103 -4.12 5.74 5.55
CA THR A 103 -3.68 5.98 4.17
C THR A 103 -3.46 4.69 3.40
N ASP A 104 -2.73 3.72 3.97
CA ASP A 104 -2.53 2.40 3.37
C ASP A 104 -3.87 1.72 3.08
N ALA A 105 -4.77 1.68 4.06
CA ALA A 105 -6.08 1.05 3.91
C ALA A 105 -6.94 1.74 2.84
N ALA A 106 -6.93 3.07 2.77
CA ALA A 106 -7.66 3.82 1.75
C ALA A 106 -7.13 3.54 0.34
N LEU A 107 -5.80 3.53 0.16
CA LEU A 107 -5.16 3.26 -1.13
C LEU A 107 -5.32 1.80 -1.56
N LEU A 108 -5.19 0.86 -0.62
CA LEU A 108 -5.46 -0.56 -0.87
C LEU A 108 -6.94 -0.83 -1.15
N GLY A 109 -7.86 -0.09 -0.50
CA GLY A 109 -9.28 -0.13 -0.81
C GLY A 109 -9.58 0.40 -2.21
N GLY A 110 -8.93 1.49 -2.63
CA GLY A 110 -9.00 2.00 -4.00
C GLY A 110 -8.47 0.99 -5.01
N PHE A 111 -7.33 0.36 -4.73
CA PHE A 111 -6.80 -0.74 -5.53
C PHE A 111 -7.79 -1.91 -5.62
N ALA A 112 -8.37 -2.33 -4.50
CA ALA A 112 -9.39 -3.37 -4.46
C ALA A 112 -10.61 -3.02 -5.31
N ALA A 113 -11.07 -1.76 -5.28
CA ALA A 113 -12.15 -1.30 -6.12
C ALA A 113 -11.80 -1.43 -7.60
N LEU A 114 -10.61 -1.02 -8.03
CA LEU A 114 -10.16 -1.19 -9.43
C LEU A 114 -10.13 -2.67 -9.85
N VAL A 115 -9.61 -3.54 -8.97
CA VAL A 115 -9.54 -4.99 -9.21
C VAL A 115 -10.94 -5.62 -9.32
N LEU A 116 -11.87 -5.24 -8.45
CA LEU A 116 -13.19 -5.87 -8.32
C LEU A 116 -14.27 -5.29 -9.24
N THR A 117 -14.04 -4.09 -9.82
CA THR A 117 -15.00 -3.41 -10.70
C THR A 117 -14.60 -3.44 -12.17
N ASP A 118 -13.54 -4.19 -12.51
CA ASP A 118 -12.97 -4.25 -13.87
C ASP A 118 -12.52 -2.88 -14.43
N ALA A 119 -12.43 -1.84 -13.60
CA ALA A 119 -11.84 -0.54 -13.93
C ALA A 119 -10.29 -0.58 -13.96
N TRP A 120 -9.75 -1.70 -14.44
CA TRP A 120 -8.33 -2.05 -14.42
C TRP A 120 -7.61 -1.50 -15.67
N PRO A 121 -6.33 -1.11 -15.59
CA PRO A 121 -5.60 -0.68 -16.79
C PRO A 121 -5.56 -1.76 -17.87
N SER A 122 -5.71 -1.38 -19.13
CA SER A 122 -5.68 -2.34 -20.24
C SER A 122 -4.28 -2.87 -20.56
N ASN A 123 -3.21 -2.14 -20.21
CA ASN A 123 -1.83 -2.54 -20.51
C ASN A 123 -1.15 -3.22 -19.31
N ARG A 124 -0.45 -4.34 -19.55
CA ARG A 124 0.17 -5.16 -18.49
C ARG A 124 1.19 -4.40 -17.63
N TYR A 125 1.88 -3.41 -18.18
CA TYR A 125 2.80 -2.57 -17.41
C TYR A 125 2.08 -1.70 -16.36
N GLY A 126 0.95 -1.10 -16.72
CA GLY A 126 0.11 -0.32 -15.80
C GLY A 126 -0.48 -1.20 -14.71
N GLN A 127 -0.95 -2.40 -15.08
CA GLN A 127 -1.44 -3.40 -14.12
C GLN A 127 -0.33 -3.81 -13.13
N LEU A 128 0.86 -4.10 -13.64
CA LEU A 128 2.03 -4.43 -12.82
C LEU A 128 2.42 -3.28 -11.90
N ALA A 129 2.48 -2.05 -12.42
CA ALA A 129 2.85 -0.87 -11.63
C ALA A 129 1.88 -0.64 -10.45
N LEU A 130 0.57 -0.73 -10.70
CA LEU A 130 -0.44 -0.64 -9.64
C LEU A 130 -0.28 -1.78 -8.62
N THR A 131 -0.04 -3.01 -9.10
CA THR A 131 0.05 -4.19 -8.22
C THR A 131 1.32 -4.17 -7.37
N VAL A 132 2.47 -3.76 -7.92
CA VAL A 132 3.72 -3.58 -7.17
C VAL A 132 3.58 -2.45 -6.15
N PHE A 133 2.96 -1.34 -6.54
CA PHE A 133 2.66 -0.25 -5.61
C PHE A 133 1.75 -0.71 -4.45
N ALA A 134 0.66 -1.41 -4.76
CA ALA A 134 -0.22 -1.99 -3.76
C ALA A 134 0.49 -3.04 -2.88
N THR A 135 1.44 -3.79 -3.43
CA THR A 135 2.28 -4.71 -2.65
C THR A 135 3.08 -3.96 -1.60
N GLY A 136 3.69 -2.82 -1.95
CA GLY A 136 4.43 -1.98 -1.01
C GLY A 136 3.55 -1.49 0.15
N LEU A 137 2.35 -0.99 -0.16
CA LEU A 137 1.37 -0.57 0.84
C LEU A 137 0.90 -1.73 1.72
N TRP A 138 0.64 -2.89 1.11
CA TRP A 138 0.23 -4.08 1.83
C TRP A 138 1.31 -4.58 2.78
N VAL A 139 2.59 -4.57 2.38
CA VAL A 139 3.71 -4.93 3.27
C VAL A 139 3.80 -3.94 4.44
N ASP A 140 3.67 -2.64 4.19
CA ASP A 140 3.70 -1.64 5.26
C ASP A 140 2.54 -1.81 6.25
N PHE A 141 1.34 -2.13 5.76
CA PHE A 141 0.16 -2.42 6.56
C PHE A 141 0.32 -3.76 7.34
N ALA A 142 0.60 -4.85 6.64
CA ALA A 142 0.60 -6.20 7.18
C ALA A 142 1.68 -6.44 8.25
N LYS A 143 2.84 -5.76 8.16
CA LYS A 143 3.92 -5.92 9.16
C LYS A 143 3.44 -5.61 10.58
N ASP A 144 2.45 -4.73 10.73
CA ASP A 144 1.94 -4.28 12.02
C ASP A 144 1.04 -5.32 12.69
N ALA A 145 0.45 -6.24 11.91
CA ALA A 145 -0.30 -7.38 12.43
C ALA A 145 0.58 -8.28 13.33
N LEU A 146 1.83 -8.47 12.91
CA LEU A 146 2.81 -9.33 13.57
C LEU A 146 3.76 -8.57 14.51
N SER A 147 3.75 -7.23 14.48
CA SER A 147 4.66 -6.43 15.30
C SER A 147 4.12 -6.18 16.71
N PHE A 148 4.94 -6.51 17.70
CA PHE A 148 4.73 -6.17 19.12
C PHE A 148 5.75 -5.13 19.63
N SER A 149 6.54 -4.56 18.74
CA SER A 149 7.57 -3.59 19.10
C SER A 149 6.96 -2.30 19.64
N LYS A 150 7.49 -1.79 20.76
CA LYS A 150 7.10 -0.49 21.33
C LYS A 150 7.31 0.71 20.39
N HIS A 151 8.06 0.52 19.30
CA HIS A 151 8.33 1.55 18.31
C HIS A 151 7.31 1.56 17.16
N ASN A 152 6.48 0.52 17.06
CA ASN A 152 5.43 0.39 16.06
C ASN A 152 4.25 1.33 16.36
N ASP A 153 3.66 1.94 15.33
CA ASP A 153 2.64 2.95 15.52
C ASP A 153 1.29 2.38 15.96
N VAL A 154 0.89 1.22 15.44
CA VAL A 154 -0.31 0.49 15.92
C VAL A 154 -0.16 0.10 17.38
N VAL A 155 1.03 -0.37 17.79
CA VAL A 155 1.32 -0.68 19.20
C VAL A 155 1.21 0.56 20.08
N LYS A 156 1.73 1.71 19.65
CA LYS A 156 1.58 2.98 20.39
C LYS A 156 0.12 3.38 20.50
N ALA A 157 -0.66 3.26 19.43
CA ALA A 157 -2.09 3.55 19.45
C ALA A 157 -2.86 2.63 20.42
N PHE A 158 -2.59 1.32 20.40
CA PHE A 158 -3.17 0.36 21.35
C PHE A 158 -2.80 0.67 22.80
N ASN A 159 -1.55 1.02 23.06
CA ASN A 159 -1.11 1.44 24.40
C ASN A 159 -1.85 2.70 24.87
N LEU A 160 -2.05 3.67 23.99
CA LEU A 160 -2.84 4.87 24.30
C LEU A 160 -4.31 4.55 24.57
N TRP A 161 -4.89 3.54 23.90
CA TRP A 161 -6.22 3.02 24.21
C TRP A 161 -6.30 2.13 25.46
N CYS A 162 -5.19 1.93 26.18
CA CYS A 162 -5.11 1.01 27.31
C CYS A 162 -5.45 -0.45 26.92
N MET A 163 -5.25 -0.81 25.65
CA MET A 163 -5.36 -2.17 25.16
C MET A 163 -4.00 -2.84 25.37
N THR A 164 -3.87 -3.65 26.43
CA THR A 164 -2.65 -4.41 26.76
C THR A 164 -2.98 -5.90 26.97
N GLY A 165 -1.99 -6.76 26.76
CA GLY A 165 -2.14 -8.21 26.92
C GLY A 165 -3.30 -8.76 26.09
N TRP A 166 -4.18 -9.52 26.73
CA TRP A 166 -5.34 -10.17 26.10
C TRP A 166 -6.29 -9.20 25.38
N LYS A 167 -6.38 -7.94 25.83
CA LYS A 167 -7.23 -6.93 25.19
C LYS A 167 -6.79 -6.55 23.77
N GLN A 168 -5.54 -6.87 23.40
CA GLN A 168 -5.04 -6.65 22.04
C GLN A 168 -5.39 -7.79 21.08
N ILE A 169 -5.82 -8.97 21.56
CA ILE A 169 -6.00 -10.14 20.70
C ILE A 169 -7.08 -9.90 19.66
N ALA A 170 -8.27 -9.50 20.08
CA ALA A 170 -9.38 -9.23 19.17
C ALA A 170 -9.03 -8.18 18.08
N PRO A 171 -8.52 -6.97 18.41
CA PRO A 171 -8.16 -6.00 17.38
C PRO A 171 -7.00 -6.48 16.49
N ARG A 172 -6.04 -7.25 17.02
CA ARG A 172 -4.97 -7.83 16.20
C ARG A 172 -5.47 -8.90 15.25
N LEU A 173 -6.41 -9.75 15.67
CA LEU A 173 -7.04 -10.75 14.80
C LEU A 173 -7.85 -10.07 13.69
N LEU A 174 -8.60 -9.02 14.02
CA LEU A 174 -9.31 -8.20 13.01
C LEU A 174 -8.32 -7.58 12.02
N TYR A 175 -7.23 -7.00 12.52
CA TYR A 175 -6.19 -6.40 11.69
C TYR A 175 -5.47 -7.43 10.81
N ALA A 176 -5.17 -8.61 11.34
CA ALA A 176 -4.58 -9.73 10.60
C ALA A 176 -5.54 -10.24 9.52
N GLY A 177 -6.84 -10.36 9.83
CA GLY A 177 -7.87 -10.70 8.84
C GLY A 177 -7.94 -9.70 7.70
N ALA A 178 -7.91 -8.40 8.02
CA ALA A 178 -7.84 -7.34 7.02
C ALA A 178 -6.56 -7.42 6.17
N ALA A 179 -5.40 -7.63 6.80
CA ALA A 179 -4.14 -7.80 6.09
C ALA A 179 -4.16 -9.02 5.15
N ILE A 180 -4.72 -10.16 5.58
CA ILE A 180 -4.86 -11.35 4.73
C ILE A 180 -5.80 -11.08 3.55
N GLY A 181 -6.97 -10.48 3.81
CA GLY A 181 -7.94 -10.15 2.76
C GLY A 181 -7.37 -9.21 1.70
N LEU A 182 -6.69 -8.13 2.13
CA LEU A 182 -6.02 -7.20 1.23
C LEU A 182 -4.86 -7.88 0.47
N GLY A 183 -4.13 -8.78 1.12
CA GLY A 183 -3.07 -9.58 0.48
C GLY A 183 -3.63 -10.50 -0.61
N ALA A 184 -4.79 -11.11 -0.39
CA ALA A 184 -5.47 -11.92 -1.40
C ALA A 184 -5.89 -11.09 -2.62
N ILE A 185 -6.32 -9.84 -2.41
CA ILE A 185 -6.65 -8.90 -3.49
C ILE A 185 -5.40 -8.52 -4.29
N VAL A 186 -4.28 -8.23 -3.62
CA VAL A 186 -2.99 -7.98 -4.29
C VAL A 186 -2.54 -9.20 -5.11
N ALA A 187 -2.66 -10.40 -4.54
CA ALA A 187 -2.37 -11.65 -5.25
C ALA A 187 -3.29 -11.84 -6.47
N HIS A 188 -4.56 -11.45 -6.38
CA HIS A 188 -5.47 -11.47 -7.52
C HIS A 188 -5.08 -10.46 -8.60
N GLY A 189 -4.61 -9.26 -8.22
CA GLY A 189 -4.02 -8.29 -9.15
C GLY A 189 -2.83 -8.84 -9.92
N TYR A 190 -1.94 -9.59 -9.25
CA TYR A 190 -0.85 -10.30 -9.93
C TYR A 190 -1.38 -11.38 -10.88
N ARG A 191 -2.33 -12.22 -10.45
CA ARG A 191 -2.93 -13.23 -11.34
C ARG A 191 -3.49 -12.61 -12.60
N ARG A 192 -4.18 -11.47 -12.49
CA ARG A 192 -4.73 -10.74 -13.65
C ARG A 192 -3.64 -10.14 -14.55
N THR A 193 -2.55 -9.66 -13.96
CA THR A 193 -1.40 -9.10 -14.70
C THR A 193 -0.64 -10.18 -15.48
N PHE A 194 -0.61 -11.41 -14.96
CA PHE A 194 0.12 -12.55 -15.50
C PHE A 194 -0.75 -13.59 -16.21
N SER A 195 -2.08 -13.45 -16.18
CA SER A 195 -2.96 -14.26 -17.00
C SER A 195 -2.94 -13.73 -18.42
N ASP A 196 -2.62 -14.60 -19.37
CA ASP A 196 -2.86 -14.33 -20.79
C ASP A 196 -4.38 -14.31 -21.00
N ASP A 197 -5.01 -13.15 -20.89
CA ASP A 197 -6.31 -12.92 -21.53
C ASP A 197 -6.04 -12.80 -23.03
N ASP A 198 -5.71 -13.93 -23.66
CA ASP A 198 -6.06 -14.14 -25.05
C ASP A 198 -7.57 -13.92 -25.12
N GLY A 199 -8.03 -13.06 -26.03
CA GLY A 199 -9.44 -12.77 -26.32
C GLY A 199 -10.25 -13.97 -26.82
N THR A 200 -10.08 -15.16 -26.23
CA THR A 200 -10.99 -16.28 -26.33
C THR A 200 -12.16 -16.06 -25.39
N ALA A 201 -13.23 -15.54 -25.97
CA ALA A 201 -14.59 -15.77 -25.54
C ALA A 201 -14.74 -17.13 -24.83
N MET A 202 -15.40 -17.09 -23.67
CA MET A 202 -16.10 -18.19 -23.03
C MET A 202 -16.35 -19.38 -23.98
N ARG A 203 -15.48 -20.40 -23.95
CA ARG A 203 -15.84 -21.71 -24.49
C ARG A 203 -16.78 -22.35 -23.49
N VAL A 204 -18.06 -21.99 -23.62
CA VAL A 204 -19.14 -22.90 -23.24
C VAL A 204 -18.89 -24.17 -24.05
N VAL A 205 -18.47 -25.24 -23.39
CA VAL A 205 -18.57 -26.59 -23.94
C VAL A 205 -19.96 -27.07 -23.54
N PRO A 206 -20.97 -27.04 -24.44
CA PRO A 206 -22.18 -27.77 -24.18
C PRO A 206 -21.90 -29.27 -24.35
N VAL A 207 -22.79 -30.08 -23.77
CA VAL A 207 -22.95 -31.53 -23.95
C VAL A 207 -22.04 -32.34 -23.02
N LEU A 208 -22.58 -32.93 -21.96
CA LEU A 208 -23.48 -34.08 -22.04
C LEU A 208 -24.82 -33.87 -21.34
N THR A 209 -25.87 -33.68 -22.13
CA THR A 209 -27.22 -34.13 -21.77
C THR A 209 -27.24 -35.65 -21.79
N GLY A 210 -27.24 -36.27 -20.61
CA GLY A 210 -27.61 -37.68 -20.46
C GLY A 210 -29.12 -37.84 -20.59
N ARG A 211 -29.56 -38.49 -21.67
CA ARG A 211 -30.84 -39.21 -21.74
C ARG A 211 -30.52 -40.59 -22.32
N PHE A 212 -30.56 -41.62 -21.48
CA PHE A 212 -31.50 -42.74 -21.50
C PHE A 212 -31.44 -43.41 -20.13
#